data_AF-A0A382W3C9-F1
#
_entry.id   AF-A0A382W3C9-F1
#
_cell.length_a   1.000
_cell.length_b   1.000
_cell.length_c   1.000
_cell.angle_alpha   90.00
_cell.angle_beta   90.00
_cell.angle_gamma   90.00
#
_symmetry.space_group_name_H-M   'P 1'
#
loop_
_entity.id
_entity.type
_entity.pdbx_description
1 polymer ?
#
loop_
_entity_poly.entity_id
_entity_poly.type
_entity_poly.pdbx_seq_one_letter_code
_entity_poly.pdbx_strand_id
1 'polypeptide(L)'
;MTSEIALYNKNSVALAADSATSWGGYTYNTTEKIYQLAGRQPVGFMTYGLGTYMGISWSRVFGAYRQFLGAQEKPPSKREAKELPKIQSHPDEYWGP
;
A
#
# COMPACT_ATOMS: atom_id res chain seq x y z
N MET A 1 -6.81 -20.01 1.90
CA MET A 1 -6.04 -19.76 3.14
C MET A 1 -4.99 -18.70 2.82
N THR A 2 -4.64 -17.83 3.75
CA THR A 2 -3.61 -16.79 3.55
C THR A 2 -2.76 -16.69 4.80
N SER A 3 -1.45 -16.71 4.60
CA SER A 3 -0.43 -16.55 5.65
C SER A 3 0.28 -15.21 5.51
N GLU A 4 0.39 -14.50 6.63
CA GLU A 4 0.96 -13.16 6.74
C GLU A 4 1.82 -13.08 8.00
N ILE A 5 2.96 -12.39 7.92
CA ILE A 5 3.83 -12.13 9.06
C ILE A 5 4.44 -10.73 8.97
N ALA A 6 4.39 -10.01 10.09
CA ALA A 6 5.01 -8.72 10.27
C ALA A 6 5.95 -8.76 11.49
N LEU A 7 7.17 -8.27 11.32
CA LEU A 7 8.16 -8.06 12.38
C LEU A 7 8.49 -6.58 12.41
N TYR A 8 8.48 -5.95 13.58
CA TYR A 8 8.87 -4.55 13.70
C TYR A 8 9.76 -4.30 14.92
N ASN A 9 10.59 -3.27 14.83
CA ASN A 9 11.36 -2.74 15.94
C ASN A 9 11.44 -1.21 15.83
N LYS A 10 12.24 -0.55 16.68
CA LYS A 10 12.40 0.92 16.68
C LYS A 10 12.98 1.49 15.39
N ASN A 11 13.58 0.65 14.54
CA ASN A 11 14.37 1.06 13.38
C ASN A 11 13.69 0.66 12.06
N SER A 12 12.92 -0.42 12.03
CA SER A 12 12.38 -0.96 10.80
C SER A 12 11.16 -1.87 10.98
N VAL A 13 10.50 -2.13 9.85
CA VAL A 13 9.41 -3.09 9.69
C VAL A 13 9.80 -4.06 8.57
N ALA A 14 9.65 -5.35 8.80
CA ALA A 14 9.77 -6.41 7.81
C ALA A 14 8.41 -7.11 7.65
N LEU A 15 8.00 -7.30 6.40
CA LEU A 15 6.70 -7.84 6.00
C LEU A 15 6.92 -9.04 5.08
N ALA A 16 6.20 -10.14 5.30
CA ALA A 16 6.14 -11.27 4.38
C ALA A 16 4.71 -11.84 4.32
N ALA A 17 4.32 -12.30 3.14
CA ALA A 17 3.00 -12.89 2.88
C ALA A 17 3.13 -13.97 1.79
N ASP A 18 2.20 -14.92 1.77
CA ASP A 18 2.08 -15.85 0.63
C ASP A 18 1.49 -15.18 -0.62
N SER A 19 1.54 -15.86 -1.75
CA SER A 19 0.97 -15.39 -3.03
C SER A 19 -0.35 -16.07 -3.40
N ALA A 20 -0.93 -16.86 -2.47
CA ALA A 20 -2.03 -17.78 -2.74
C ALA A 20 -3.39 -17.16 -2.40
N THR A 21 -4.22 -16.91 -3.41
CA THR A 21 -5.56 -16.34 -3.25
C THR A 21 -6.61 -17.30 -3.79
N SER A 22 -7.63 -17.61 -3.00
CA SER A 22 -8.71 -18.51 -3.41
C SER A 22 -9.98 -17.74 -3.75
N TRP A 23 -10.55 -17.98 -4.92
CA TRP A 23 -11.82 -17.42 -5.35
C TRP A 23 -12.66 -18.47 -6.07
N GLY A 24 -13.90 -18.68 -5.62
CA GLY A 24 -14.86 -19.57 -6.30
C GLY A 24 -14.37 -21.02 -6.48
N GLY A 25 -13.53 -21.52 -5.56
CA GLY A 25 -12.95 -22.88 -5.64
C GLY A 25 -11.60 -22.96 -6.39
N TYR A 26 -11.18 -21.90 -7.08
CA TYR A 26 -9.87 -21.83 -7.72
C TYR A 26 -8.86 -21.13 -6.80
N THR A 27 -7.61 -21.59 -6.82
CA THR A 27 -6.50 -20.95 -6.10
C THR A 27 -5.47 -20.42 -7.10
N TYR A 28 -5.13 -19.14 -6.95
CA TYR A 28 -4.15 -18.43 -7.75
C TYR A 28 -2.91 -18.14 -6.90
N ASN A 29 -1.73 -18.59 -7.35
CA ASN A 29 -0.48 -18.49 -6.58
C ASN A 29 0.44 -17.34 -7.05
N THR A 30 -0.11 -16.38 -7.78
CA THR A 30 0.64 -15.26 -8.38
C THR A 30 0.09 -13.91 -7.91
N THR A 31 -0.68 -13.90 -6.83
CA THR A 31 -1.29 -12.66 -6.33
C THR A 31 -0.29 -11.92 -5.45
N GLU A 32 -0.08 -10.64 -5.74
CA GLU A 32 0.64 -9.75 -4.84
C GLU A 32 -0.18 -9.49 -3.57
N LYS A 33 0.47 -9.52 -2.41
CA LYS A 33 -0.17 -9.21 -1.12
C LYS A 33 0.59 -8.17 -0.31
N ILE A 34 1.75 -7.73 -0.79
CA ILE A 34 2.53 -6.65 -0.19
C ILE A 34 2.66 -5.54 -1.22
N TYR A 35 2.28 -4.33 -0.84
CA TYR A 35 2.23 -3.18 -1.74
C TYR A 35 2.92 -1.99 -1.10
N GLN A 36 3.73 -1.27 -1.87
CA GLN A 36 4.18 0.07 -1.47
C GLN A 36 3.16 1.13 -1.86
N LEU A 37 2.95 2.14 -1.00
CA LEU A 37 2.26 3.37 -1.37
C LEU A 37 3.05 4.07 -2.49
N ALA A 38 2.35 4.81 -3.34
CA ALA A 38 2.97 5.57 -4.41
C ALA A 38 4.08 6.52 -3.91
N GLY A 39 5.09 6.78 -4.75
CA GLY A 39 6.18 7.72 -4.45
C GLY A 39 7.29 7.12 -3.58
N ARG A 40 8.12 7.99 -2.97
CA ARG A 40 9.24 7.63 -2.07
C ARG A 40 8.81 7.48 -0.60
N GLN A 41 7.53 7.28 -0.32
CA GLN A 41 7.01 7.23 1.05
C GLN A 41 7.27 5.85 1.68
N PRO A 42 7.70 5.76 2.95
CA PRO A 42 7.97 4.49 3.64
C PRO A 42 6.67 3.85 4.16
N VAL A 43 5.63 3.78 3.31
CA VAL A 43 4.32 3.21 3.66
C VAL A 43 4.11 1.94 2.85
N GLY A 44 4.03 0.80 3.55
CA GLY A 44 3.70 -0.51 2.99
C GLY A 44 2.34 -1.00 3.46
N PHE A 45 1.64 -1.73 2.61
CA PHE A 45 0.37 -2.40 2.90
C PHE A 45 0.53 -3.89 2.72
N MET A 46 -0.13 -4.67 3.59
CA MET A 46 -0.28 -6.11 3.45
C MET A 46 -1.78 -6.45 3.45
N THR A 47 -2.21 -7.39 2.61
CA THR A 47 -3.64 -7.69 2.41
C THR A 47 -4.00 -9.15 2.64
N TYR A 48 -4.91 -9.39 3.59
CA TYR A 48 -5.41 -10.72 3.91
C TYR A 48 -6.56 -11.17 3.00
N GLY A 49 -6.64 -12.48 2.76
CA GLY A 49 -7.76 -13.11 2.05
C GLY A 49 -7.80 -12.76 0.57
N LEU A 50 -8.98 -12.38 0.07
CA LEU A 50 -9.19 -12.05 -1.35
C LEU A 50 -8.46 -10.77 -1.80
N GLY A 51 -8.03 -9.90 -0.87
CA GLY A 51 -7.31 -8.68 -1.23
C GLY A 51 -8.14 -7.71 -2.09
N THR A 52 -9.46 -7.67 -1.90
CA THR A 52 -10.36 -6.77 -2.63
C THR A 52 -11.06 -5.77 -1.70
N TYR A 53 -11.33 -4.59 -2.23
CA TYR A 53 -12.12 -3.52 -1.65
C TYR A 53 -13.29 -3.21 -2.58
N MET A 54 -14.52 -3.40 -2.12
CA MET A 54 -15.74 -3.22 -2.93
C MET A 54 -15.72 -3.95 -4.29
N GLY A 55 -15.14 -5.16 -4.34
CA GLY A 55 -14.99 -5.94 -5.56
C GLY A 55 -13.82 -5.52 -6.47
N ILE A 56 -13.03 -4.52 -6.07
CA ILE A 56 -11.85 -4.05 -6.79
C ILE A 56 -10.59 -4.53 -6.07
N SER A 57 -9.60 -5.06 -6.77
CA SER A 57 -8.34 -5.49 -6.12
C SER A 57 -7.56 -4.30 -5.56
N TRP A 58 -6.90 -4.48 -4.41
CA TRP A 58 -6.02 -3.45 -3.83
C TRP A 58 -4.91 -3.02 -4.79
N SER A 59 -4.37 -3.96 -5.58
CA SER A 59 -3.41 -3.66 -6.65
C SER A 59 -3.92 -2.62 -7.66
N ARG A 60 -5.22 -2.63 -8.00
CA ARG A 60 -5.84 -1.67 -8.90
C ARG A 60 -6.08 -0.33 -8.21
N VAL A 61 -6.52 -0.33 -6.96
CA VAL A 61 -6.68 0.90 -6.15
C VAL A 61 -5.35 1.64 -6.03
N PHE A 62 -4.27 0.93 -5.66
CA PHE A 62 -2.94 1.53 -5.57
C PHE A 62 -2.39 1.96 -6.94
N GLY A 63 -2.69 1.22 -8.01
CA GLY A 63 -2.36 1.61 -9.38
C GLY A 63 -3.02 2.94 -9.78
N ALA A 64 -4.32 3.08 -9.52
CA ALA A 64 -5.06 4.32 -9.78
C ALA A 64 -4.52 5.49 -8.95
N TYR A 65 -4.19 5.25 -7.67
CA TYR A 65 -3.58 6.26 -6.81
C TYR A 65 -2.21 6.72 -7.33
N ARG A 66 -1.36 5.80 -7.81
CA ARG A 66 -0.08 6.15 -8.45
C ARG A 66 -0.26 7.01 -9.69
N GLN A 67 -1.24 6.68 -10.54
CA GLN A 67 -1.56 7.46 -11.73
C GLN A 67 -2.08 8.86 -11.38
N PHE A 68 -2.95 8.96 -10.39
CA PHE A 68 -3.47 10.24 -9.90
C PHE A 68 -2.33 11.14 -9.42
N LEU A 69 -1.38 10.61 -8.66
CA LEU A 69 -0.23 11.36 -8.19
C LEU A 69 0.71 11.75 -9.33
N GLY A 70 1.02 10.83 -10.25
CA GLY A 70 1.84 11.12 -11.42
C GLY A 70 1.21 12.14 -12.37
N ALA A 71 -0.12 12.23 -12.44
CA ALA A 71 -0.84 13.24 -13.21
C ALA A 71 -0.86 14.62 -12.54
N GLN A 72 -0.67 14.70 -11.22
CA GLN A 72 -0.52 15.97 -10.49
C GLN A 72 0.91 16.51 -10.52
N GLU A 73 1.90 15.68 -10.86
CA GLU A 73 3.26 16.15 -11.13
C GLU A 73 3.29 16.89 -12.47
N LYS A 74 3.43 18.22 -12.46
CA LYS A 74 4.01 18.94 -13.62
C LYS A 74 5.34 18.24 -13.96
N PRO A 75 5.68 18.03 -15.25
CA PRO A 75 6.90 17.35 -15.65
C PRO A 75 8.06 17.97 -14.88
N PRO A 76 8.74 17.22 -14.01
CA PRO A 76 9.68 17.83 -13.10
C PRO A 76 10.86 18.34 -13.92
N SER A 77 11.19 19.63 -13.74
CA SER A 77 12.32 20.29 -14.39
C SER A 77 13.69 19.74 -13.98
N LYS A 78 13.73 18.66 -13.18
CA LYS A 78 14.88 17.80 -12.86
C LYS A 78 14.34 16.57 -12.14
N ARG A 79 14.91 15.41 -12.46
CA ARG A 79 14.63 14.00 -12.09
C ARG A 79 14.30 13.64 -10.61
N GLU A 80 13.88 14.55 -9.75
CA GLU A 80 13.58 14.23 -8.35
C GLU A 80 12.09 13.96 -8.17
N ALA A 81 11.74 12.69 -7.99
CA ALA A 81 10.43 12.28 -7.49
C ALA A 81 10.24 12.91 -6.10
N LYS A 82 9.45 13.98 -6.05
CA LYS A 82 9.21 14.75 -4.83
C LYS A 82 8.47 13.87 -3.83
N GLU A 83 8.81 13.97 -2.55
CA GLU A 83 8.01 13.32 -1.51
C GLU A 83 6.56 13.78 -1.64
N LEU A 84 5.60 12.84 -1.57
CA LEU A 84 4.19 13.20 -1.50
C LEU A 84 3.98 14.26 -0.41
N PRO A 85 3.12 15.28 -0.65
CA PRO A 85 2.80 16.25 0.39
C PRO A 85 2.45 15.47 1.65
N LYS A 86 3.08 15.81 2.79
CA LYS A 86 2.81 15.16 4.07
C LYS A 86 1.30 15.04 4.19
N ILE A 87 0.80 13.80 4.19
CA ILE A 87 -0.60 13.56 4.49
C ILE A 87 -0.72 14.09 5.92
N GLN A 88 -1.41 15.22 6.08
CA GLN A 88 -1.77 15.69 7.40
C GLN A 88 -2.66 14.58 7.96
N SER A 89 -2.08 13.68 8.77
CA SER A 89 -2.86 13.01 9.79
C SER A 89 -3.65 14.11 10.48
N HIS A 90 -4.95 13.90 10.62
CA HIS A 90 -5.89 14.87 11.17
C HIS A 90 -5.26 15.72 12.29
N PRO A 91 -5.58 17.03 12.34
CA PRO A 91 -5.04 17.93 13.35
C PRO A 91 -5.15 17.26 14.71
N ASP A 92 -4.04 17.31 15.45
CA ASP A 92 -3.90 16.78 16.79
C ASP A 92 -5.16 17.11 17.61
N GLU A 93 -6.10 16.16 17.69
CA GLU A 93 -7.15 16.22 18.68
C GLU A 93 -6.43 16.05 20.01
N TYR A 94 -6.20 17.20 20.65
CA TYR A 94 -5.76 17.36 22.01
C TYR A 94 -6.55 16.41 22.90
N TRP A 95 -6.00 15.22 23.15
CA TRP A 95 -6.39 14.42 24.30
C TRP A 95 -5.42 14.76 25.43
N GLY A 96 -5.86 15.67 26.29
CA GLY A 96 -5.29 15.78 27.61
C GLY A 96 -6.11 16.71 28.49
N PRO A 97 -5.84 16.70 29.80
CA PRO A 97 -5.52 15.53 30.63
C PRO A 97 -6.73 14.58 30.80
#